data_AF-A0A7G8H4A1-F1
#
_entry.id   AF-A0A7G8H4A1-F1
#
_cell.length_a   1.000
_cell.length_b   1.000
_cell.length_c   1.000
_cell.angle_alpha   90.00
_cell.angle_beta   90.00
_cell.angle_gamma   90.00
#
_symmetry.space_group_name_H-M   'P 1'
#
loop_
_entity.id
_entity.type
_entity.pdbx_description
1 polymer ?
#
loop_
_entity_poly.entity_id
_entity_poly.type
_entity_poly.pdbx_seq_one_letter_code
_entity_poly.pdbx_strand_id
1 'polypeptide(L)'
;MTKGAVALVLHAHLPYVRSAQPGSLEEDWFFQALIECYLPLLETLELASADPQQQPKLTIGLSPTLLSLLSDQDLKQRFPDWLNERLDLLPKADPSLRVGAEHLAATIERHRRAWQGCDGDLIQRFAALQRQGVVDLLTCGATHGYMPLLRHHPEAVRGQLRTAVREHQRLVGERPMGIWLPECAYYEGLDRWMRDAGLRYAVLDGHGLLHGRPRPRYGVYAPICSRNGVAFFGRDSDATLPVWSAKDGYPGDPHYREFHRDLGWDLPIEELKPLGLDQPRPLGLKLHRVTDHSAPLDRKRPYEPGVAAERVKEHAADYLQGRRRQLDQLSAAMDVSPLLVAPFDAELFGHWWFEGPAFLSQLFQQAPQEGVAFTRLRDVLNSVGQLQLCDPCPSSWGQGGYHDYWLNDSNAWIIPEWEKASAAMVQRCSRGVGSEQAMQWLQQAARELLLAQSSDWSFILRAGTTTELARERVQRHLGRFWQLMQAIDGTAELPEGWLEEVQLDDRLFPMIQPLDWAPVNPSSASA
;
A
#
# COMPACT_ATOMS: atom_id res chain seq x y z
N MET A 1 14.59 29.55 -4.26
CA MET A 1 14.06 28.21 -4.58
C MET A 1 15.06 27.46 -5.45
N THR A 2 15.20 26.16 -5.24
CA THR A 2 16.06 25.29 -6.07
C THR A 2 15.42 25.10 -7.43
N LYS A 3 16.22 24.79 -8.46
CA LYS A 3 15.67 24.21 -9.68
C LYS A 3 15.37 22.73 -9.44
N GLY A 4 14.20 22.26 -9.88
CA GLY A 4 13.75 20.88 -9.65
C GLY A 4 12.81 20.73 -8.44
N ALA A 5 12.40 19.48 -8.18
CA ALA A 5 11.40 19.16 -7.17
C ALA A 5 11.61 17.77 -6.56
N VAL A 6 10.99 17.55 -5.39
CA VAL A 6 10.88 16.25 -4.73
C VAL A 6 9.47 15.71 -4.94
N ALA A 7 9.34 14.49 -5.44
CA ALA A 7 8.09 13.75 -5.49
C ALA A 7 8.10 12.66 -4.42
N LEU A 8 7.41 12.92 -3.32
CA LEU A 8 7.09 11.90 -2.33
C LEU A 8 5.98 11.00 -2.89
N VAL A 9 6.15 9.67 -2.79
CA VAL A 9 5.17 8.68 -3.24
C VAL A 9 4.90 7.71 -2.10
N LEU A 10 3.67 7.61 -1.63
CA LEU A 10 3.29 6.67 -0.56
C LEU A 10 2.45 5.53 -1.14
N HIS A 11 2.81 4.28 -0.86
CA HIS A 11 1.99 3.12 -1.24
C HIS A 11 1.26 2.58 -0.02
N ALA A 12 -0.05 2.77 0.04
CA ALA A 12 -0.90 2.26 1.11
C ALA A 12 -1.58 0.96 0.68
N HIS A 13 -1.24 -0.12 1.38
CA HIS A 13 -1.73 -1.44 1.04
C HIS A 13 -1.89 -2.33 2.27
N LEU A 14 -3.00 -3.05 2.26
CA LEU A 14 -3.20 -4.21 3.11
C LEU A 14 -3.76 -5.34 2.23
N PRO A 15 -3.34 -6.60 2.46
CA PRO A 15 -4.03 -7.75 1.88
C PRO A 15 -5.50 -7.72 2.28
N TYR A 16 -6.37 -8.32 1.47
CA TYR A 16 -7.78 -8.40 1.85
C TYR A 16 -7.97 -9.45 2.95
N VAL A 17 -8.03 -8.96 4.20
CA VAL A 17 -8.06 -9.80 5.40
C VAL A 17 -9.31 -9.52 6.25
N ARG A 18 -10.47 -9.61 5.61
CA ARG A 18 -11.77 -9.33 6.24
C ARG A 18 -12.35 -10.60 6.87
N SER A 19 -12.72 -10.52 8.15
CA SER A 19 -13.42 -11.59 8.87
C SER A 19 -14.87 -11.18 9.18
N ALA A 20 -15.81 -12.10 8.92
CA ALA A 20 -17.18 -11.94 9.38
C ALA A 20 -17.29 -11.91 10.91
N GLN A 21 -16.37 -12.56 11.63
CA GLN A 21 -16.31 -12.57 13.09
C GLN A 21 -15.37 -11.48 13.62
N PRO A 22 -15.80 -10.68 14.62
CA PRO A 22 -14.95 -9.64 15.23
C PRO A 22 -13.81 -10.25 16.06
N GLY A 23 -12.76 -9.46 16.31
CA GLY A 23 -11.66 -9.83 17.20
C GLY A 23 -10.55 -10.65 16.55
N SER A 24 -10.60 -10.85 15.23
CA SER A 24 -9.52 -11.50 14.46
C SER A 24 -8.22 -10.68 14.50
N LEU A 25 -7.07 -11.34 14.33
CA LEU A 25 -5.77 -10.67 14.27
C LEU A 25 -5.67 -9.76 13.03
N GLU A 26 -6.30 -10.18 11.95
CA GLU A 26 -6.36 -9.46 10.69
C GLU A 26 -7.14 -8.15 10.78
N GLU A 27 -8.24 -8.16 11.55
CA GLU A 27 -9.00 -6.95 11.86
C GLU A 27 -8.16 -5.96 12.71
N ASP A 28 -7.35 -6.48 13.65
CA ASP A 28 -6.40 -5.65 14.40
C ASP A 28 -5.36 -4.99 13.48
N TRP A 29 -4.85 -5.68 12.45
CA TRP A 29 -3.92 -5.08 11.48
C TRP A 29 -4.54 -3.90 10.75
N PHE A 30 -5.80 -4.06 10.30
CA PHE A 30 -6.53 -2.99 9.64
C PHE A 30 -6.76 -1.79 10.57
N PHE A 31 -7.25 -2.01 11.79
CA PHE A 31 -7.53 -0.93 12.72
C PHE A 31 -6.27 -0.22 13.23
N GLN A 32 -5.16 -0.94 13.40
CA GLN A 32 -3.87 -0.32 13.69
C GLN A 32 -3.39 0.56 12.53
N ALA A 33 -3.45 0.09 11.28
CA ALA A 33 -3.09 0.91 10.12
C ALA A 33 -3.99 2.15 10.00
N LEU A 34 -5.28 2.02 10.31
CA LEU A 34 -6.24 3.11 10.29
C LEU A 34 -5.89 4.23 11.26
N ILE A 35 -5.62 3.89 12.53
CA ILE A 35 -5.35 4.87 13.58
C ILE A 35 -3.90 5.38 13.57
N GLU A 36 -2.94 4.54 13.20
CA GLU A 36 -1.52 4.90 13.24
C GLU A 36 -1.05 5.53 11.93
N CYS A 37 -1.66 5.24 10.78
CA CYS A 37 -1.22 5.75 9.47
C CYS A 37 -2.29 6.60 8.77
N TYR A 38 -3.44 6.03 8.40
CA TYR A 38 -4.34 6.68 7.43
C TYR A 38 -5.05 7.92 7.97
N LEU A 39 -5.56 7.88 9.20
CA LEU A 39 -6.16 9.05 9.86
C LEU A 39 -5.12 10.17 10.10
N PRO A 40 -3.95 9.89 10.70
CA PRO A 40 -2.87 10.87 10.83
C PRO A 40 -2.39 11.48 9.51
N LEU A 41 -2.29 10.66 8.45
CA LEU A 41 -1.87 11.11 7.12
C LEU A 41 -2.88 12.10 6.52
N LEU A 42 -4.18 11.78 6.59
CA LEU A 42 -5.24 12.69 6.16
C LEU A 42 -5.20 14.02 6.94
N GLU A 43 -5.13 13.95 8.27
CA GLU A 43 -5.03 15.16 9.12
C GLU A 43 -3.80 16.00 8.74
N THR A 44 -2.65 15.37 8.53
CA THR A 44 -1.41 16.04 8.14
C THR A 44 -1.55 16.79 6.82
N LEU A 45 -2.12 16.12 5.81
CA LEU A 45 -2.31 16.70 4.47
C LEU A 45 -3.36 17.81 4.46
N GLU A 46 -4.47 17.62 5.18
CA GLU A 46 -5.53 18.63 5.32
C GLU A 46 -5.00 19.88 6.03
N LEU A 47 -4.27 19.72 7.14
CA LEU A 47 -3.65 20.84 7.85
C LEU A 47 -2.62 21.58 7.00
N ALA A 48 -1.74 20.86 6.31
CA ALA A 48 -0.76 21.47 5.42
C ALA A 48 -1.43 22.20 4.25
N SER A 49 -2.55 21.67 3.73
CA SER A 49 -3.28 22.26 2.60
C SER A 49 -4.01 23.55 2.98
N ALA A 50 -4.34 23.72 4.26
CA ALA A 50 -4.99 24.91 4.78
C ALA A 50 -4.06 26.13 4.83
N ASP A 51 -2.74 25.92 4.78
CA ASP A 51 -1.73 26.98 4.69
C ASP A 51 -1.23 27.13 3.24
N PRO A 52 -1.60 28.22 2.54
CA PRO A 52 -1.19 28.43 1.15
C PRO A 52 0.32 28.52 0.93
N GLN A 53 1.12 28.76 1.98
CA GLN A 53 2.58 28.84 1.88
C GLN A 53 3.23 27.46 1.76
N GLN A 54 2.62 26.43 2.33
CA GLN A 54 3.22 25.08 2.38
C GLN A 54 3.09 24.32 1.06
N GLN A 55 2.03 24.62 0.29
CA GLN A 55 1.75 24.00 -1.02
C GLN A 55 2.02 22.49 -1.05
N PRO A 56 1.45 21.69 -0.11
CA PRO A 56 1.76 20.28 -0.02
C PRO A 56 1.36 19.56 -1.31
N LYS A 57 2.26 18.69 -1.79
CA LYS A 57 2.07 17.86 -2.97
C LYS A 57 2.58 16.46 -2.67
N LEU A 58 1.73 15.46 -2.93
CA LEU A 58 2.04 14.05 -2.65
C LEU A 58 1.39 13.13 -3.68
N THR A 59 2.03 12.03 -4.02
CA THR A 59 1.40 10.96 -4.81
C THR A 59 1.11 9.79 -3.88
N ILE A 60 -0.10 9.21 -3.91
CA ILE A 60 -0.48 8.12 -3.01
C ILE A 60 -1.08 6.96 -3.82
N GLY A 61 -0.46 5.78 -3.77
CA GLY A 61 -1.09 4.55 -4.23
C GLY A 61 -2.05 4.03 -3.17
N LEU A 62 -3.33 3.88 -3.53
CA LEU A 62 -4.32 3.22 -2.70
C LEU A 62 -4.69 1.90 -3.37
N SER A 63 -4.28 0.78 -2.76
CA SER A 63 -4.63 -0.53 -3.30
C SER A 63 -6.15 -0.77 -3.27
N PRO A 64 -6.73 -1.46 -4.28
CA PRO A 64 -8.16 -1.75 -4.29
C PRO A 64 -8.63 -2.63 -3.12
N THR A 65 -7.76 -3.49 -2.57
CA THR A 65 -8.06 -4.24 -1.33
C THR A 65 -8.21 -3.31 -0.14
N LEU A 66 -7.29 -2.36 0.05
CA LEU A 66 -7.39 -1.36 1.12
C LEU A 66 -8.65 -0.50 0.96
N LEU A 67 -8.94 -0.03 -0.26
CA LEU A 67 -10.16 0.73 -0.53
C LEU A 67 -11.42 -0.10 -0.20
N SER A 68 -11.41 -1.40 -0.52
CA SER A 68 -12.50 -2.31 -0.18
C SER A 68 -12.69 -2.41 1.34
N LEU A 69 -11.61 -2.58 2.10
CA LEU A 69 -11.64 -2.61 3.58
C LEU A 69 -12.13 -1.27 4.17
N LEU A 70 -11.64 -0.14 3.67
CA LEU A 70 -12.08 1.20 4.09
C LEU A 70 -13.56 1.46 3.79
N SER A 71 -14.12 0.81 2.77
CA SER A 71 -15.54 0.93 2.41
C SER A 71 -16.47 -0.03 3.16
N ASP A 72 -15.91 -1.01 3.87
CA ASP A 72 -16.64 -2.09 4.52
C ASP A 72 -17.43 -1.58 5.74
N GLN A 73 -18.75 -1.82 5.74
CA GLN A 73 -19.63 -1.28 6.78
C GLN A 73 -19.46 -1.98 8.13
N ASP A 74 -19.11 -3.27 8.14
CA ASP A 74 -18.94 -4.00 9.40
C ASP A 74 -17.67 -3.50 10.11
N LEU A 75 -16.57 -3.34 9.36
CA LEU A 75 -15.33 -2.79 9.89
C LEU A 75 -15.53 -1.35 10.39
N LYS A 76 -16.30 -0.53 9.65
CA LYS A 76 -16.63 0.84 10.09
C LYS A 76 -17.38 0.89 11.41
N GLN A 77 -18.35 -0.02 11.59
CA GLN A 77 -19.17 -0.08 12.80
C GLN A 77 -18.41 -0.62 14.00
N ARG A 78 -17.44 -1.53 13.79
CA ARG A 78 -16.62 -2.13 14.85
C ARG A 78 -15.50 -1.22 15.36
N PHE A 79 -14.98 -0.33 14.51
CA PHE A 79 -13.81 0.49 14.85
C PHE A 79 -13.99 1.35 16.13
N PRO A 80 -15.13 2.03 16.38
CA PRO A 80 -15.29 2.82 17.61
C PRO A 80 -15.17 2.00 18.91
N ASP A 81 -15.75 0.79 18.94
CA ASP A 81 -15.66 -0.08 20.11
C ASP A 81 -14.24 -0.60 20.29
N TRP A 82 -13.57 -0.94 19.19
CA TRP A 82 -12.14 -1.28 19.20
C TRP A 82 -11.29 -0.17 19.83
N LEU A 83 -11.58 1.11 19.56
CA LEU A 83 -10.88 2.25 20.19
C LEU A 83 -11.16 2.36 21.68
N ASN A 84 -12.41 2.18 22.10
CA ASN A 84 -12.81 2.25 23.51
C ASN A 84 -12.06 1.20 24.34
N GLU A 85 -11.98 -0.04 23.83
CA GLU A 85 -11.20 -1.12 24.44
C GLU A 85 -9.74 -0.71 24.68
N ARG A 86 -9.11 -0.01 23.74
CA ARG A 86 -7.71 0.44 23.87
C ARG A 86 -7.57 1.57 24.88
N LEU A 87 -8.52 2.51 24.89
CA LEU A 87 -8.56 3.60 25.86
C LEU A 87 -8.72 3.09 27.29
N ASP A 88 -9.48 2.01 27.51
CA ASP A 88 -9.69 1.40 28.83
C ASP A 88 -8.44 0.69 29.37
N LEU A 89 -7.51 0.28 28.50
CA LEU A 89 -6.27 -0.39 28.89
C LEU A 89 -5.14 0.58 29.22
N LEU A 90 -5.10 1.76 28.60
CA LEU A 90 -4.02 2.74 28.81
C LEU A 90 -3.82 3.15 30.28
N PRO A 91 -4.86 3.38 31.09
CA PRO A 91 -4.71 3.66 32.52
C PRO A 91 -4.10 2.52 33.34
N LYS A 92 -4.07 1.29 32.81
CA LYS A 92 -3.49 0.11 33.46
C LYS A 92 -1.98 -0.02 33.23
N ALA A 93 -1.39 0.82 32.39
CA ALA A 93 0.05 0.85 32.16
C ALA A 93 0.82 1.23 33.43
N ASP A 94 2.10 0.86 33.49
CA ASP A 94 2.98 1.23 34.60
C ASP A 94 3.00 2.76 34.81
N PRO A 95 2.94 3.28 36.06
CA PRO A 95 2.94 4.72 36.33
C PRO A 95 4.11 5.50 35.73
N SER A 96 5.26 4.85 35.51
CA SER A 96 6.42 5.47 34.83
C SER A 96 6.17 5.79 33.35
N LEU A 97 5.18 5.13 32.74
CA LEU A 97 4.77 5.30 31.34
C LEU A 97 3.65 6.33 31.16
N ARG A 98 3.21 6.98 32.26
CA ARG A 98 2.04 7.87 32.28
C ARG A 98 2.07 8.95 31.19
N VAL A 99 3.23 9.57 30.94
CA VAL A 99 3.37 10.61 29.92
C VAL A 99 3.07 10.07 28.52
N GLY A 100 3.62 8.90 28.17
CA GLY A 100 3.34 8.23 26.90
C GLY A 100 1.88 7.79 26.80
N ALA A 101 1.31 7.26 27.90
CA ALA A 101 -0.07 6.80 27.95
C ALA A 101 -1.07 7.95 27.76
N GLU A 102 -0.89 9.07 28.46
CA GLU A 102 -1.74 10.27 28.34
C GLU A 102 -1.66 10.84 26.90
N HIS A 103 -0.46 10.89 26.32
CA HIS A 103 -0.27 11.34 24.94
C HIS A 103 -0.96 10.42 23.91
N LEU A 104 -0.83 9.10 24.06
CA LEU A 104 -1.47 8.14 23.18
C LEU A 104 -3.00 8.17 23.33
N ALA A 105 -3.52 8.27 24.55
CA ALA A 105 -4.95 8.43 24.81
C ALA A 105 -5.51 9.69 24.13
N ALA A 106 -4.82 10.83 24.24
CA ALA A 106 -5.22 12.06 23.56
C ALA A 106 -5.18 11.92 22.03
N THR A 107 -4.19 11.19 21.50
CA THR A 107 -4.06 10.89 20.07
C THR A 107 -5.22 10.02 19.57
N ILE A 108 -5.54 8.94 20.28
CA ILE A 108 -6.68 8.05 19.99
C ILE A 108 -7.99 8.83 20.02
N GLU A 109 -8.20 9.66 21.04
CA GLU A 109 -9.42 10.46 21.20
C GLU A 109 -9.58 11.50 20.08
N ARG A 110 -8.48 12.12 19.64
CA ARG A 110 -8.49 13.01 18.47
C ARG A 110 -8.90 12.26 17.21
N HIS A 111 -8.31 11.10 16.95
CA HIS A 111 -8.62 10.29 15.77
C HIS A 111 -10.04 9.71 15.81
N ARG A 112 -10.56 9.37 17.00
CA ARG A 112 -11.97 9.00 17.21
C ARG A 112 -12.91 10.13 16.78
N ARG A 113 -12.60 11.38 17.14
CA ARG A 113 -13.40 12.55 16.70
C ARG A 113 -13.28 12.79 15.20
N ALA A 114 -12.10 12.64 14.62
CA ALA A 114 -11.90 12.78 13.18
C ALA A 114 -12.66 11.71 12.39
N TRP A 115 -12.68 10.47 12.89
CA TRP A 115 -13.48 9.38 12.35
C TRP A 115 -14.97 9.69 12.39
N GLN A 116 -15.49 10.11 13.55
CA GLN A 116 -16.89 10.50 13.73
C GLN A 116 -17.29 11.69 12.85
N GLY A 117 -16.40 12.69 12.71
CA GLY A 117 -16.66 13.87 11.90
C GLY A 117 -16.78 13.61 10.39
N CYS A 118 -16.41 12.41 9.93
CA CYS A 118 -16.57 11.99 8.53
C CYS A 118 -17.40 10.71 8.38
N ASP A 119 -18.11 10.26 9.41
CA ASP A 119 -18.88 9.02 9.42
C ASP A 119 -18.06 7.79 8.94
N GLY A 120 -16.76 7.79 9.26
CA GLY A 120 -15.82 6.76 8.82
C GLY A 120 -15.52 6.73 7.31
N ASP A 121 -15.83 7.79 6.57
CA ASP A 121 -15.59 7.88 5.12
C ASP A 121 -14.26 8.56 4.78
N LEU A 122 -13.16 7.84 5.03
CA LEU A 122 -11.81 8.29 4.68
C LEU A 122 -11.59 8.37 3.16
N ILE A 123 -12.30 7.55 2.38
CA ILE A 123 -12.16 7.54 0.92
C ILE A 123 -12.56 8.90 0.36
N GLN A 124 -13.67 9.48 0.84
CA GLN A 124 -14.09 10.81 0.41
C GLN A 124 -13.14 11.93 0.85
N ARG A 125 -12.45 11.77 1.99
CA ARG A 125 -11.40 12.70 2.42
C ARG A 125 -10.19 12.67 1.49
N PHE A 126 -9.69 11.48 1.12
CA PHE A 126 -8.65 11.35 0.09
C PHE A 126 -9.10 11.92 -1.27
N ALA A 127 -10.33 11.63 -1.69
CA ALA A 127 -10.88 12.16 -2.94
C ALA A 127 -11.00 13.69 -2.92
N ALA A 128 -11.30 14.30 -1.77
CA ALA A 128 -11.32 15.75 -1.61
C ALA A 128 -9.92 16.36 -1.80
N LEU A 129 -8.90 15.76 -1.19
CA LEU A 129 -7.50 16.17 -1.39
C LEU A 129 -7.04 16.02 -2.84
N GLN A 130 -7.53 14.99 -3.57
CA GLN A 130 -7.25 14.84 -5.00
C GLN A 130 -7.85 15.99 -5.81
N ARG A 131 -9.13 16.33 -5.56
CA ARG A 131 -9.82 17.44 -6.24
C ARG A 131 -9.19 18.80 -5.94
N GLN A 132 -8.65 19.00 -4.74
CA GLN A 132 -7.88 20.19 -4.36
C GLN A 132 -6.48 20.22 -5.00
N GLY A 133 -6.06 19.12 -5.61
CA GLY A 133 -4.75 19.00 -6.23
C GLY A 133 -3.60 18.81 -5.23
N VAL A 134 -3.90 18.47 -3.96
CA VAL A 134 -2.89 18.18 -2.92
C VAL A 134 -2.28 16.81 -3.17
N VAL A 135 -3.13 15.83 -3.44
CA VAL A 135 -2.70 14.47 -3.76
C VAL A 135 -2.96 14.10 -5.22
N ASP A 136 -2.23 13.09 -5.70
CA ASP A 136 -2.50 12.34 -6.91
C ASP A 136 -2.68 10.88 -6.50
N LEU A 137 -3.91 10.36 -6.60
CA LEU A 137 -4.22 9.00 -6.17
C LEU A 137 -3.97 8.01 -7.32
N LEU A 138 -3.07 7.07 -7.07
CA LEU A 138 -2.81 5.94 -7.96
C LEU A 138 -3.67 4.75 -7.54
N THR A 139 -3.97 3.87 -8.50
CA THR A 139 -4.47 2.53 -8.19
C THR A 139 -3.30 1.54 -8.05
N CYS A 140 -3.60 0.26 -7.93
CA CYS A 140 -2.65 -0.84 -7.90
C CYS A 140 -3.13 -2.00 -8.80
N GLY A 141 -2.55 -3.21 -8.68
CA GLY A 141 -3.25 -4.44 -9.06
C GLY A 141 -4.42 -4.71 -8.12
N ALA A 142 -5.50 -5.33 -8.61
CA ALA A 142 -6.73 -5.55 -7.83
C ALA A 142 -6.46 -6.09 -6.43
N THR A 143 -5.68 -7.16 -6.35
CA THR A 143 -5.27 -7.79 -5.08
C THR A 143 -3.77 -7.74 -4.86
N HIS A 144 -3.12 -6.70 -5.39
CA HIS A 144 -1.67 -6.57 -5.36
C HIS A 144 -0.95 -7.79 -5.99
N GLY A 145 -1.53 -8.36 -7.06
CA GLY A 145 -0.97 -9.54 -7.71
C GLY A 145 0.36 -9.28 -8.40
N TYR A 146 1.34 -10.16 -8.20
CA TYR A 146 2.70 -9.98 -8.72
C TYR A 146 2.77 -10.20 -10.24
N MET A 147 2.56 -9.12 -11.00
CA MET A 147 2.32 -9.15 -12.45
C MET A 147 3.34 -9.97 -13.26
N PRO A 148 4.67 -9.91 -13.01
CA PRO A 148 5.63 -10.74 -13.75
C PRO A 148 5.38 -12.25 -13.63
N LEU A 149 4.80 -12.72 -12.52
CA LEU A 149 4.51 -14.15 -12.31
C LEU A 149 3.13 -14.55 -12.84
N LEU A 150 2.30 -13.58 -13.22
CA LEU A 150 1.00 -13.82 -13.87
C LEU A 150 1.08 -13.74 -15.40
N ARG A 151 2.23 -13.35 -15.96
CA ARG A 151 2.40 -13.01 -17.39
C ARG A 151 2.13 -14.15 -18.36
N HIS A 152 2.19 -15.41 -17.92
CA HIS A 152 1.92 -16.58 -18.78
C HIS A 152 0.48 -16.54 -19.33
N HIS A 153 -0.46 -15.98 -18.54
CA HIS A 153 -1.82 -15.68 -18.97
C HIS A 153 -2.03 -14.16 -18.91
N PRO A 154 -1.82 -13.42 -20.01
CA PRO A 154 -1.99 -11.96 -20.01
C PRO A 154 -3.40 -11.51 -19.58
N GLU A 155 -4.40 -12.36 -19.73
CA GLU A 155 -5.76 -12.18 -19.21
C GLU A 155 -5.80 -12.05 -17.69
N ALA A 156 -4.92 -12.75 -16.95
CA ALA A 156 -4.82 -12.60 -15.49
C ALA A 156 -4.26 -11.22 -15.12
N VAL A 157 -3.24 -10.74 -15.83
CA VAL A 157 -2.71 -9.37 -15.69
C VAL A 157 -3.79 -8.34 -16.04
N ARG A 158 -4.52 -8.54 -17.14
CA ARG A 158 -5.61 -7.64 -17.54
C ARG A 158 -6.76 -7.65 -16.52
N GLY A 159 -7.10 -8.81 -15.97
CA GLY A 159 -8.06 -8.99 -14.88
C GLY A 159 -7.70 -8.18 -13.65
N GLN A 160 -6.44 -8.26 -13.21
CA GLN A 160 -5.90 -7.44 -12.11
C GLN A 160 -6.02 -5.94 -12.39
N LEU A 161 -5.61 -5.47 -13.58
CA LEU A 161 -5.57 -4.04 -13.90
C LEU A 161 -6.97 -3.44 -14.11
N ARG A 162 -7.83 -4.08 -14.91
CA ARG A 162 -9.17 -3.55 -15.21
C ARG A 162 -10.09 -3.56 -13.99
N THR A 163 -10.00 -4.60 -13.17
CA THR A 163 -10.74 -4.67 -11.89
C THR A 163 -10.30 -3.54 -10.95
N ALA A 164 -8.99 -3.31 -10.83
CA ALA A 164 -8.45 -2.22 -10.00
C ALA A 164 -8.90 -0.83 -10.45
N VAL A 165 -8.84 -0.53 -11.75
CA VAL A 165 -9.28 0.75 -12.31
C VAL A 165 -10.77 0.97 -12.08
N ARG A 166 -11.59 -0.06 -12.28
CA ARG A 166 -13.04 0.00 -12.06
C ARG A 166 -13.36 0.24 -10.58
N GLU A 167 -12.67 -0.44 -9.68
CA GLU A 167 -12.90 -0.30 -8.24
C GLU A 167 -12.44 1.07 -7.72
N HIS A 168 -11.28 1.54 -8.17
CA HIS A 168 -10.81 2.88 -7.86
C HIS A 168 -11.83 3.94 -8.33
N GLN A 169 -12.33 3.82 -9.58
CA GLN A 169 -13.36 4.73 -10.08
C GLN A 169 -14.65 4.68 -9.24
N ARG A 170 -15.09 3.48 -8.84
CA ARG A 170 -16.32 3.29 -8.06
C ARG A 170 -16.24 3.97 -6.69
N LEU A 171 -15.10 3.87 -6.01
CA LEU A 171 -14.92 4.33 -4.63
C LEU A 171 -14.42 5.78 -4.55
N VAL A 172 -13.44 6.15 -5.36
CA VAL A 172 -12.83 7.49 -5.36
C VAL A 172 -13.63 8.49 -6.21
N GLY A 173 -14.36 8.00 -7.21
CA GLY A 173 -15.20 8.80 -8.12
C GLY A 173 -14.50 9.25 -9.41
N GLU A 174 -13.21 8.99 -9.57
CA GLU A 174 -12.41 9.35 -10.75
C GLU A 174 -11.60 8.15 -11.24
N ARG A 175 -11.32 8.07 -12.55
CA ARG A 175 -10.42 7.04 -13.06
C ARG A 175 -8.96 7.37 -12.72
N PRO A 176 -8.17 6.41 -12.19
CA PRO A 176 -6.76 6.63 -11.92
C PRO A 176 -6.00 6.77 -13.24
N MET A 177 -5.06 7.72 -13.31
CA MET A 177 -4.14 7.82 -14.45
C MET A 177 -2.83 7.08 -14.20
N GLY A 178 -2.41 6.96 -12.93
CA GLY A 178 -1.21 6.25 -12.56
C GLY A 178 -1.50 4.98 -11.77
N ILE A 179 -0.49 4.12 -11.70
CA ILE A 179 -0.53 2.86 -10.95
C ILE A 179 0.75 2.70 -10.13
N TRP A 180 0.59 2.28 -8.89
CA TRP A 180 1.63 1.57 -8.18
C TRP A 180 1.62 0.11 -8.66
N LEU A 181 2.61 -0.29 -9.45
CA LEU A 181 2.75 -1.70 -9.80
C LEU A 181 3.05 -2.48 -8.52
N PRO A 182 2.36 -3.60 -8.22
CA PRO A 182 2.67 -4.41 -7.06
C PRO A 182 4.16 -4.68 -6.98
N GLU A 183 4.81 -4.23 -5.90
CA GLU A 183 6.25 -4.36 -5.67
C GLU A 183 7.16 -3.64 -6.67
N CYS A 184 6.65 -2.59 -7.32
CA CYS A 184 7.27 -1.98 -8.51
C CYS A 184 7.69 -3.04 -9.55
N ALA A 185 6.98 -4.18 -9.59
CA ALA A 185 7.36 -5.35 -10.35
C ALA A 185 6.95 -5.18 -11.82
N TYR A 186 7.95 -5.05 -12.68
CA TYR A 186 7.79 -4.83 -14.11
C TYR A 186 8.41 -5.97 -14.92
N TYR A 187 7.80 -6.23 -16.09
CA TYR A 187 8.34 -7.08 -17.14
C TYR A 187 8.04 -6.44 -18.50
N GLU A 188 8.78 -6.81 -19.53
CA GLU A 188 8.65 -6.22 -20.86
C GLU A 188 7.23 -6.43 -21.43
N GLY A 189 6.62 -5.34 -21.89
CA GLY A 189 5.26 -5.36 -22.46
C GLY A 189 4.13 -5.17 -21.45
N LEU A 190 4.42 -5.08 -20.15
CA LEU A 190 3.40 -4.74 -19.14
C LEU A 190 2.75 -3.38 -19.39
N ASP A 191 3.51 -2.44 -19.94
CA ASP A 191 3.06 -1.10 -20.34
C ASP A 191 1.92 -1.12 -21.36
N ARG A 192 1.85 -2.14 -22.23
CA ARG A 192 0.71 -2.35 -23.13
C ARG A 192 -0.58 -2.62 -22.36
N TRP A 193 -0.51 -3.46 -21.32
CA TRP A 193 -1.66 -3.79 -20.47
C TRP A 193 -2.06 -2.64 -19.55
N MET A 194 -1.08 -1.88 -19.06
CA MET A 194 -1.32 -0.62 -18.36
C MET A 194 -2.09 0.35 -19.26
N ARG A 195 -1.65 0.53 -20.51
CA ARG A 195 -2.33 1.41 -21.47
C ARG A 195 -3.75 0.96 -21.76
N ASP A 196 -3.96 -0.34 -21.98
CA ASP A 196 -5.28 -0.96 -22.20
C ASP A 196 -6.26 -0.65 -21.06
N ALA A 197 -5.78 -0.66 -19.81
CA ALA A 197 -6.57 -0.28 -18.64
C ALA A 197 -6.74 1.25 -18.45
N GLY A 198 -6.13 2.08 -19.31
CA GLY A 198 -6.19 3.54 -19.20
C GLY A 198 -5.09 4.16 -18.34
N LEU A 199 -4.17 3.36 -17.82
CA LEU A 199 -3.05 3.80 -16.98
C LEU A 199 -1.92 4.36 -17.86
N ARG A 200 -1.23 5.38 -17.37
CA ARG A 200 -0.29 6.22 -18.13
C ARG A 200 1.05 6.41 -17.45
N TYR A 201 1.18 6.10 -16.16
CA TYR A 201 2.48 6.13 -15.51
C TYR A 201 2.58 5.19 -14.30
N ALA A 202 3.80 4.81 -13.97
CA ALA A 202 4.14 4.05 -12.77
C ALA A 202 5.51 4.44 -12.22
N VAL A 203 5.77 4.01 -10.98
CA VAL A 203 7.10 4.04 -10.36
C VAL A 203 7.76 2.67 -10.53
N LEU A 204 9.06 2.68 -10.82
CA LEU A 204 9.93 1.51 -10.87
C LEU A 204 11.07 1.66 -9.87
N ASP A 205 11.72 0.54 -9.54
CA ASP A 205 13.02 0.60 -8.91
C ASP A 205 14.03 1.35 -9.80
N GLY A 206 15.04 1.96 -9.17
CA GLY A 206 16.05 2.75 -9.88
C GLY A 206 16.73 1.96 -11.00
N HIS A 207 17.06 0.68 -10.79
CA HIS A 207 17.70 -0.14 -11.83
C HIS A 207 16.77 -0.45 -13.02
N GLY A 208 15.46 -0.55 -12.77
CA GLY A 208 14.41 -0.71 -13.79
C GLY A 208 14.46 0.40 -14.84
N LEU A 209 14.77 1.63 -14.41
CA LEU A 209 15.04 2.76 -15.30
C LEU A 209 16.47 2.73 -15.84
N LEU A 210 17.48 2.65 -14.97
CA LEU A 210 18.90 2.82 -15.33
C LEU A 210 19.40 1.83 -16.38
N HIS A 211 18.81 0.64 -16.44
CA HIS A 211 19.13 -0.41 -17.41
C HIS A 211 18.17 -0.45 -18.61
N GLY A 212 17.26 0.53 -18.72
CA GLY A 212 16.36 0.69 -19.86
C GLY A 212 17.09 0.95 -21.18
N ARG A 213 16.37 0.77 -22.29
CA ARG A 213 16.92 0.83 -23.66
C ARG A 213 16.14 1.84 -24.53
N PRO A 214 16.81 2.84 -25.12
CA PRO A 214 18.20 3.26 -24.87
C PRO A 214 18.40 3.77 -23.44
N ARG A 215 19.64 3.75 -22.92
CA ARG A 215 19.94 4.19 -21.55
C ARG A 215 19.36 5.58 -21.25
N PRO A 216 18.65 5.79 -20.12
CA PRO A 216 18.15 7.11 -19.76
C PRO A 216 19.29 8.12 -19.59
N ARG A 217 19.19 9.25 -20.30
CA ARG A 217 20.20 10.32 -20.31
C ARG A 217 20.43 10.92 -18.92
N TYR A 218 19.35 11.08 -18.15
CA TYR A 218 19.38 11.70 -16.82
C TYR A 218 19.23 10.69 -15.68
N GLY A 219 19.50 9.41 -15.94
CA GLY A 219 19.36 8.35 -14.96
C GLY A 219 17.93 8.26 -14.42
N VAL A 220 17.78 8.26 -13.09
CA VAL A 220 16.47 8.24 -12.39
C VAL A 220 15.87 9.64 -12.17
N TYR A 221 16.63 10.70 -12.48
CA TYR A 221 16.28 12.07 -12.10
C TYR A 221 15.37 12.80 -13.11
N ALA A 222 14.89 12.08 -14.12
CA ALA A 222 13.84 12.52 -15.03
C ALA A 222 13.02 11.30 -15.48
N PRO A 223 11.70 11.44 -15.66
CA PRO A 223 10.87 10.35 -16.17
C PRO A 223 11.23 9.98 -17.61
N ILE A 224 11.02 8.72 -17.95
CA ILE A 224 11.06 8.21 -19.34
C ILE A 224 9.66 7.88 -19.82
N CYS A 225 9.50 7.66 -21.12
CA CYS A 225 8.28 7.17 -21.74
C CYS A 225 8.60 5.92 -22.56
N SER A 226 7.84 4.83 -22.38
CA SER A 226 7.98 3.63 -23.21
C SER A 226 7.38 3.83 -24.60
N ARG A 227 7.70 2.93 -25.53
CA ARG A 227 7.11 2.95 -26.89
C ARG A 227 5.60 2.85 -26.91
N ASN A 228 5.00 2.26 -25.87
CA ASN A 228 3.55 2.20 -25.76
C ASN A 228 2.91 3.48 -25.22
N GLY A 229 3.69 4.51 -24.85
CA GLY A 229 3.16 5.78 -24.35
C GLY A 229 2.83 5.76 -22.86
N VAL A 230 3.56 4.97 -22.07
CA VAL A 230 3.47 4.93 -20.60
C VAL A 230 4.74 5.52 -20.02
N ALA A 231 4.59 6.47 -19.09
CA ALA A 231 5.72 7.09 -18.41
C ALA A 231 6.19 6.27 -17.20
N PHE A 232 7.49 6.28 -16.94
CA PHE A 232 8.08 5.60 -15.80
C PHE A 232 8.99 6.52 -15.02
N PHE A 233 8.84 6.50 -13.71
CA PHE A 233 9.65 7.23 -12.73
C PHE A 233 10.55 6.24 -11.99
N GLY A 234 11.82 6.58 -11.80
CA GLY A 234 12.77 5.70 -11.09
C GLY A 234 12.93 6.13 -9.63
N ARG A 235 12.92 5.17 -8.71
CA ARG A 235 13.27 5.40 -7.30
C ARG A 235 14.67 6.01 -7.18
N ASP A 236 14.77 7.12 -6.47
CA ASP A 236 16.05 7.70 -6.05
C ASP A 236 16.45 7.16 -4.67
N SER A 237 17.52 6.36 -4.62
CA SER A 237 17.96 5.72 -3.38
C SER A 237 18.45 6.73 -2.35
N ASP A 238 19.08 7.83 -2.79
CA ASP A 238 19.57 8.87 -1.89
C ASP A 238 18.40 9.60 -1.23
N ALA A 239 17.28 9.75 -1.94
CA ALA A 239 16.04 10.33 -1.43
C ALA A 239 15.28 9.43 -0.45
N THR A 240 15.43 8.11 -0.56
CA THR A 240 14.71 7.14 0.27
C THR A 240 15.48 6.66 1.50
N LEU A 241 16.80 6.43 1.38
CA LEU A 241 17.59 5.79 2.44
C LEU A 241 17.52 6.47 3.82
N PRO A 242 17.58 7.82 3.94
CA PRO A 242 17.51 8.48 5.25
C PRO A 242 16.19 8.24 5.98
N VAL A 243 15.12 7.94 5.25
CA VAL A 243 13.77 7.77 5.81
C VAL A 243 13.41 6.28 5.94
N TRP A 244 13.90 5.42 5.05
CA TRP A 244 13.53 4.00 5.01
C TRP A 244 14.35 3.13 5.98
N SER A 245 15.63 3.46 6.23
CA SER A 245 16.48 2.63 7.07
C SER A 245 16.14 2.80 8.56
N ALA A 246 15.65 1.75 9.20
CA ALA A 246 15.44 1.75 10.66
C ALA A 246 16.76 1.74 11.45
N LYS A 247 17.89 1.38 10.82
CA LYS A 247 19.20 1.30 11.47
C LYS A 247 20.03 2.56 11.28
N ASP A 248 20.01 3.09 10.06
CA ASP A 248 20.89 4.18 9.63
C ASP A 248 20.12 5.46 9.26
N GLY A 249 18.79 5.42 9.32
CA GLY A 249 17.90 6.53 9.00
C GLY A 249 17.17 7.08 10.23
N TYR A 250 16.34 8.10 10.00
CA TYR A 250 15.63 8.83 11.04
C TYR A 250 14.73 7.95 11.92
N PRO A 251 13.98 6.95 11.40
CA PRO A 251 13.11 6.11 12.25
C PRO A 251 13.82 5.39 13.39
N GLY A 252 15.14 5.18 13.28
CA GLY A 252 15.95 4.54 14.31
C GLY A 252 16.33 5.44 15.49
N ASP A 253 15.94 6.72 15.50
CA ASP A 253 16.39 7.62 16.55
C ASP A 253 16.00 7.13 17.96
N PRO A 254 16.92 7.14 18.94
CA PRO A 254 16.69 6.72 20.31
C PRO A 254 15.48 7.37 21.02
N HIS A 255 15.00 8.52 20.55
CA HIS A 255 13.89 9.25 21.11
C HIS A 255 12.53 8.92 20.49
N TYR A 256 12.50 8.21 19.37
CA TYR A 256 11.26 7.78 18.71
C TYR A 256 10.62 6.56 19.36
N ARG A 257 9.31 6.39 19.16
CA ARG A 257 8.51 5.30 19.74
C ARG A 257 9.02 3.93 19.27
N GLU A 258 9.25 3.02 20.21
CA GLU A 258 9.66 1.64 19.92
C GLU A 258 8.46 0.84 19.40
N PHE A 259 8.61 0.27 18.20
CA PHE A 259 7.55 -0.49 17.54
C PHE A 259 7.27 -1.83 18.24
N HIS A 260 8.32 -2.52 18.72
CA HIS A 260 8.23 -3.90 19.18
C HIS A 260 7.86 -4.04 20.67
N ARG A 261 7.64 -2.92 21.37
CA ARG A 261 7.30 -2.91 22.80
C ARG A 261 5.88 -2.40 23.01
N ASP A 262 4.97 -3.33 23.24
CA ASP A 262 3.53 -3.12 23.24
C ASP A 262 2.89 -3.63 24.53
N LEU A 263 1.89 -2.91 25.05
CA LEU A 263 1.19 -3.29 26.29
C LEU A 263 0.51 -4.66 26.20
N GLY A 264 0.17 -5.13 25.01
CA GLY A 264 -0.40 -6.47 24.81
C GLY A 264 0.52 -7.61 25.24
N TRP A 265 1.83 -7.35 25.38
CA TRP A 265 2.80 -8.29 25.95
C TRP A 265 3.12 -8.01 27.42
N ASP A 266 2.81 -6.81 27.91
CA ASP A 266 3.20 -6.32 29.23
C ASP A 266 2.11 -6.50 30.28
N LEU A 267 0.85 -6.40 29.87
CA LEU A 267 -0.29 -6.57 30.75
C LEU A 267 -0.50 -8.05 31.09
N PRO A 268 -0.91 -8.37 32.33
CA PRO A 268 -1.35 -9.71 32.69
C PRO A 268 -2.51 -10.17 31.79
N ILE A 269 -2.53 -11.46 31.42
CA ILE A 269 -3.58 -12.02 30.56
C ILE A 269 -5.01 -11.79 31.10
N GLU A 270 -5.18 -11.74 32.42
CA GLU A 270 -6.48 -11.44 33.07
C GLU A 270 -7.04 -10.07 32.68
N GLU A 271 -6.17 -9.09 32.40
CA GLU A 271 -6.57 -7.75 31.95
C GLU A 271 -6.97 -7.72 30.47
N LEU A 272 -6.56 -8.74 29.70
CA LEU A 272 -6.84 -8.88 28.26
C LEU A 272 -8.06 -9.76 27.98
N LYS A 273 -8.46 -10.63 28.93
CA LYS A 273 -9.66 -11.48 28.80
C LYS A 273 -10.94 -10.72 28.42
N PRO A 274 -11.22 -9.49 28.91
CA PRO A 274 -12.39 -8.73 28.49
C PRO A 274 -12.42 -8.42 26.99
N LEU A 275 -11.28 -8.45 26.30
CA LEU A 275 -11.16 -8.28 24.84
C LEU A 275 -11.39 -9.60 24.07
N GLY A 276 -11.73 -10.69 24.76
CA GLY A 276 -11.84 -12.02 24.15
C GLY A 276 -10.50 -12.66 23.78
N LEU A 277 -9.40 -12.21 24.40
CA LEU A 277 -8.06 -12.73 24.11
C LEU A 277 -7.65 -13.81 25.11
N ASP A 278 -7.40 -15.01 24.59
CA ASP A 278 -6.88 -16.15 25.37
C ASP A 278 -5.35 -16.19 25.42
N GLN A 279 -4.69 -15.38 24.59
CA GLN A 279 -3.23 -15.25 24.55
C GLN A 279 -2.81 -13.80 24.31
N PRO A 280 -1.65 -13.37 24.87
CA PRO A 280 -1.06 -12.07 24.57
C PRO A 280 -0.85 -11.87 23.07
N ARG A 281 -1.13 -10.66 22.58
CA ARG A 281 -0.86 -10.23 21.20
C ARG A 281 -0.68 -8.72 21.12
N PRO A 282 -0.09 -8.15 20.06
CA PRO A 282 0.09 -6.70 19.93
C PRO A 282 -1.27 -5.98 19.90
N LEU A 283 -1.41 -4.91 20.70
CA LEU A 283 -2.64 -4.10 20.80
C LEU A 283 -2.54 -2.74 20.10
N GLY A 284 -1.35 -2.36 19.64
CA GLY A 284 -1.06 -1.01 19.12
C GLY A 284 -0.78 0.01 20.23
N LEU A 285 -0.62 -0.44 21.48
CA LEU A 285 -0.44 0.41 22.65
C LEU A 285 1.04 0.43 23.06
N LYS A 286 1.82 1.24 22.34
CA LYS A 286 3.29 1.28 22.44
C LYS A 286 3.73 2.51 23.22
N LEU A 287 4.35 2.32 24.38
CA LEU A 287 4.64 3.40 25.35
C LEU A 287 6.14 3.61 25.65
N HIS A 288 7.02 2.93 24.91
CA HIS A 288 8.46 3.00 25.08
C HIS A 288 9.13 3.64 23.87
N ARG A 289 10.38 4.09 24.03
CA ARG A 289 11.20 4.62 22.93
C ARG A 289 12.31 3.65 22.54
N VAL A 290 12.81 3.79 21.31
CA VAL A 290 13.88 2.96 20.74
C VAL A 290 15.07 2.85 21.68
N THR A 291 15.45 3.94 22.36
CA THR A 291 16.50 4.01 23.41
C THR A 291 17.91 3.68 22.91
N ASP A 292 18.11 2.46 22.42
CA ASP A 292 19.31 1.90 21.83
C ASP A 292 18.86 0.67 21.03
N HIS A 293 19.33 0.52 19.79
CA HIS A 293 19.01 -0.62 18.94
C HIS A 293 19.53 -1.96 19.49
N SER A 294 20.61 -1.93 20.26
CA SER A 294 21.22 -3.10 20.88
C SER A 294 20.58 -3.48 22.22
N ALA A 295 19.76 -2.59 22.80
CA ALA A 295 19.11 -2.85 24.07
C ALA A 295 17.96 -3.87 23.90
N PRO A 296 17.87 -4.88 24.79
CA PRO A 296 16.71 -5.77 24.83
C PRO A 296 15.42 -5.00 25.18
N LEU A 297 14.27 -5.57 24.81
CA LEU A 297 12.96 -4.91 24.90
C LEU A 297 12.57 -4.48 26.33
N ASP A 298 13.01 -5.23 27.34
CA ASP A 298 12.78 -4.95 28.76
C ASP A 298 13.61 -3.76 29.29
N ARG A 299 14.62 -3.31 28.54
CA ARG A 299 15.47 -2.15 28.87
C ARG A 299 15.12 -0.88 28.10
N LYS A 300 14.10 -0.94 27.24
CA LYS A 300 13.59 0.24 26.54
C LYS A 300 13.03 1.22 27.55
N ARG A 301 13.32 2.51 27.37
CA ARG A 301 12.91 3.58 28.29
C ARG A 301 11.51 4.11 27.93
N PRO A 302 10.82 4.78 28.87
CA PRO A 302 9.56 5.45 28.58
C PRO A 302 9.65 6.40 27.38
N TYR A 303 8.60 6.45 26.56
CA TYR A 303 8.49 7.37 25.45
C TYR A 303 8.25 8.80 25.93
N GLU A 304 8.93 9.77 25.30
CA GLU A 304 8.93 11.19 25.69
C GLU A 304 8.45 12.04 24.49
N PRO A 305 7.13 12.25 24.32
CA PRO A 305 6.55 12.84 23.11
C PRO A 305 7.10 14.22 22.77
N GLY A 306 7.39 15.06 23.78
CA GLY A 306 7.95 16.39 23.56
C GLY A 306 9.38 16.34 22.97
N VAL A 307 10.20 15.38 23.40
CA VAL A 307 11.56 15.21 22.89
C VAL A 307 11.53 14.68 21.46
N ALA A 308 10.67 13.68 21.21
CA ALA A 308 10.46 13.15 19.87
C ALA A 308 10.01 14.25 18.90
N ALA A 309 9.10 15.14 19.32
CA ALA A 309 8.62 16.25 18.50
C ALA A 309 9.72 17.24 18.10
N GLU A 310 10.66 17.59 19.00
CA GLU A 310 11.81 18.42 18.64
C GLU A 310 12.72 17.69 17.64
N ARG A 311 12.92 16.39 17.84
CA ARG A 311 13.75 15.59 16.94
C ARG A 311 13.19 15.48 15.53
N VAL A 312 11.87 15.39 15.40
CA VAL A 312 11.17 15.46 14.10
C VAL A 312 11.52 16.74 13.34
N LYS A 313 11.56 17.89 14.02
CA LYS A 313 11.89 19.18 13.37
C LYS A 313 13.32 19.16 12.83
N GLU A 314 14.27 18.66 13.62
CA GLU A 314 15.68 18.53 13.24
C GLU A 314 15.86 17.60 12.03
N HIS A 315 15.23 16.43 12.04
CA HIS A 315 15.30 15.48 10.93
C HIS A 315 14.64 16.00 9.66
N ALA A 316 13.52 16.73 9.77
CA ALA A 316 12.88 17.35 8.62
C ALA A 316 13.80 18.40 7.97
N ALA A 317 14.46 19.24 8.77
CA ALA A 317 15.43 20.22 8.28
C ALA A 317 16.61 19.54 7.58
N ASP A 318 17.20 18.51 8.21
CA ASP A 318 18.31 17.75 7.64
C ASP A 318 17.93 17.11 6.29
N TYR A 319 16.75 16.49 6.22
CA TYR A 319 16.25 15.90 4.98
C TYR A 319 16.11 16.95 3.87
N LEU A 320 15.45 18.07 4.15
CA LEU A 320 15.25 19.15 3.17
C LEU A 320 16.58 19.73 2.69
N GLN A 321 17.54 19.96 3.58
CA GLN A 321 18.87 20.44 3.23
C GLN A 321 19.65 19.41 2.39
N GLY A 322 19.49 18.12 2.69
CA GLY A 322 20.01 17.04 1.86
C GLY A 322 19.44 17.05 0.44
N ARG A 323 18.12 17.15 0.31
CA ARG A 323 17.42 17.22 -0.98
C ARG A 323 17.76 18.49 -1.76
N ARG A 324 17.88 19.63 -1.08
CA ARG A 324 18.35 20.90 -1.64
C ARG A 324 19.72 20.74 -2.30
N ARG A 325 20.71 20.23 -1.55
CA ARG A 325 22.08 20.00 -2.06
C ARG A 325 22.09 19.08 -3.28
N GLN A 326 21.31 18.00 -3.23
CA GLN A 326 21.20 17.06 -4.33
C GLN A 326 20.58 17.70 -5.58
N LEU A 327 19.50 18.45 -5.43
CA LEU A 327 18.86 19.17 -6.54
C LEU A 327 19.78 20.25 -7.14
N ASP A 328 20.53 20.98 -6.33
CA ASP A 328 21.51 21.98 -6.80
C ASP A 328 22.62 21.33 -7.64
N GLN A 329 23.16 20.19 -7.19
CA GLN A 329 24.18 19.44 -7.92
C GLN A 329 23.65 18.92 -9.27
N LEU A 330 22.47 18.32 -9.28
CA LEU A 330 21.85 17.79 -10.50
C LEU A 330 21.50 18.91 -11.49
N SER A 331 21.00 20.04 -10.99
CA SER A 331 20.65 21.20 -11.82
C SER A 331 21.85 21.79 -12.57
N ALA A 332 23.07 21.59 -12.07
CA ALA A 332 24.29 22.00 -12.76
C ALA A 332 24.68 21.05 -13.92
N ALA A 333 24.19 19.80 -13.90
CA ALA A 333 24.55 18.74 -14.84
C ALA A 333 23.42 18.35 -15.82
N MET A 334 22.22 18.90 -15.65
CA MET A 334 21.02 18.55 -16.41
C MET A 334 20.46 19.74 -17.18
N ASP A 335 20.02 19.51 -18.43
CA ASP A 335 19.35 20.55 -19.23
C ASP A 335 17.86 20.72 -18.84
N VAL A 336 17.34 19.83 -17.99
CA VAL A 336 15.97 19.82 -17.50
C VAL A 336 15.95 19.94 -15.99
N SER A 337 14.84 20.41 -15.43
CA SER A 337 14.64 20.45 -13.98
C SER A 337 14.73 19.02 -13.39
N PRO A 338 15.64 18.76 -12.43
CA PRO A 338 15.77 17.45 -11.83
C PRO A 338 14.56 17.10 -10.97
N LEU A 339 14.24 15.82 -10.91
CA LEU A 339 13.19 15.26 -10.06
C LEU A 339 13.79 14.19 -9.15
N LEU A 340 13.57 14.33 -7.84
CA LEU A 340 13.89 13.28 -6.87
C LEU A 340 12.61 12.52 -6.52
N VAL A 341 12.53 11.23 -6.87
CA VAL A 341 11.35 10.41 -6.60
C VAL A 341 11.62 9.52 -5.39
N ALA A 342 10.90 9.76 -4.30
CA ALA A 342 11.07 9.09 -3.02
C ALA A 342 9.81 8.27 -2.67
N PRO A 343 9.72 7.02 -3.16
CA PRO A 343 8.65 6.09 -2.82
C PRO A 343 8.88 5.41 -1.46
N PHE A 344 7.81 5.22 -0.71
CA PHE A 344 7.76 4.55 0.60
C PHE A 344 6.44 3.78 0.76
N ASP A 345 6.43 2.74 1.58
CA ASP A 345 5.18 2.22 2.12
C ASP A 345 4.51 3.32 2.97
N ALA A 346 3.20 3.51 2.85
CA ALA A 346 2.48 4.54 3.59
C ALA A 346 2.53 4.26 5.09
N GLU A 347 2.44 2.98 5.47
CA GLU A 347 2.48 2.49 6.85
C GLU A 347 3.83 2.76 7.52
N LEU A 348 4.89 3.11 6.76
CA LEU A 348 6.11 3.66 7.35
C LEU A 348 5.77 4.91 8.17
N PHE A 349 4.91 5.78 7.64
CA PHE A 349 4.53 7.04 8.28
C PHE A 349 3.39 6.80 9.28
N GLY A 350 3.78 6.40 10.49
CA GLY A 350 2.94 6.40 11.69
C GLY A 350 2.76 5.01 12.30
N HIS A 351 2.67 3.95 11.49
CA HIS A 351 2.59 2.59 12.01
C HIS A 351 3.99 2.09 12.43
N TRP A 352 4.92 1.96 11.47
CA TRP A 352 6.30 1.53 11.75
C TRP A 352 7.15 2.63 12.40
N TRP A 353 7.04 3.87 11.89
CA TRP A 353 7.65 5.05 12.47
C TRP A 353 6.57 6.02 12.94
N PHE A 354 6.28 6.02 14.25
CA PHE A 354 5.16 6.74 14.84
C PHE A 354 5.14 8.23 14.52
N GLU A 355 6.31 8.84 14.48
CA GLU A 355 6.50 10.26 14.25
C GLU A 355 6.48 10.63 12.76
N GLY A 356 6.33 9.66 11.86
CA GLY A 356 6.33 9.87 10.41
C GLY A 356 5.32 10.90 9.91
N PRO A 357 4.05 10.92 10.33
CA PRO A 357 3.10 11.96 9.93
C PRO A 357 3.53 13.35 10.41
N ALA A 358 4.08 13.45 11.62
CA ALA A 358 4.64 14.70 12.13
C ALA A 358 5.87 15.15 11.32
N PHE A 359 6.70 14.20 10.86
CA PHE A 359 7.80 14.47 9.96
C PHE A 359 7.32 15.03 8.61
N LEU A 360 6.29 14.41 7.99
CA LEU A 360 5.68 14.95 6.76
C LEU A 360 5.13 16.37 6.99
N SER A 361 4.47 16.61 8.12
CA SER A 361 3.99 17.95 8.52
C SER A 361 5.14 18.96 8.56
N GLN A 362 6.26 18.61 9.21
CA GLN A 362 7.45 19.46 9.28
C GLN A 362 8.13 19.66 7.92
N LEU A 363 8.14 18.64 7.04
CA LEU A 363 8.64 18.79 5.68
C LEU A 363 7.86 19.86 4.92
N PHE A 364 6.54 19.81 4.92
CA PHE A 364 5.71 20.80 4.23
C PHE A 364 5.83 22.20 4.85
N GLN A 365 5.90 22.28 6.17
CA GLN A 365 6.06 23.55 6.88
C GLN A 365 7.40 24.24 6.59
N GLN A 366 8.51 23.49 6.57
CA GLN A 366 9.86 24.03 6.45
C GLN A 366 10.35 24.17 4.99
N ALA A 367 9.76 23.43 4.05
CA ALA A 367 10.16 23.41 2.65
C ALA A 367 10.24 24.79 1.96
N PRO A 368 9.31 25.76 2.18
CA PRO A 368 9.43 27.09 1.61
C PRO A 368 10.68 27.84 2.05
N GLN A 369 11.08 27.71 3.32
CA GLN A 369 12.25 28.36 3.89
C GLN A 369 13.55 27.71 3.38
N GLU A 370 13.56 26.38 3.28
CA GLU A 370 14.67 25.61 2.70
C GLU A 370 14.72 25.69 1.17
N GLY A 371 13.70 26.30 0.55
CA GLY A 371 13.60 26.50 -0.89
C GLY A 371 13.47 25.22 -1.70
N VAL A 372 12.91 24.15 -1.12
CA VAL A 372 12.61 22.86 -1.75
C VAL A 372 11.14 22.85 -2.17
N ALA A 373 10.86 22.42 -3.40
CA ALA A 373 9.49 22.28 -3.89
C ALA A 373 9.07 20.81 -3.90
N PHE A 374 7.84 20.52 -3.45
CA PHE A 374 7.21 19.23 -3.63
C PHE A 374 6.35 19.20 -4.89
N THR A 375 6.24 18.02 -5.51
CA THR A 375 5.41 17.83 -6.70
C THR A 375 4.72 16.47 -6.70
N ARG A 376 3.68 16.33 -7.52
CA ARG A 376 3.02 15.04 -7.80
C ARG A 376 3.59 14.49 -9.09
N LEU A 377 3.63 13.17 -9.24
CA LEU A 377 4.14 12.55 -10.47
C LEU A 377 3.36 13.04 -11.71
N ARG A 378 2.04 13.15 -11.60
CA ARG A 378 1.17 13.68 -12.66
C ARG A 378 1.50 15.13 -13.06
N ASP A 379 1.91 15.98 -12.12
CA ASP A 379 2.25 17.38 -12.40
C ASP A 379 3.53 17.51 -13.23
N VAL A 380 4.48 16.60 -13.04
CA VAL A 380 5.69 16.52 -13.86
C VAL A 380 5.32 16.20 -15.31
N LEU A 381 4.42 15.25 -15.55
CA LEU A 381 4.01 14.89 -16.91
C LEU A 381 3.28 16.02 -17.64
N ASN A 382 2.59 16.90 -16.90
CA ASN A 382 1.91 18.06 -17.48
C ASN A 382 2.85 19.22 -17.80
N SER A 383 4.03 19.27 -17.17
CA SER A 383 4.99 20.38 -17.30
C SER A 383 6.17 20.05 -18.21
N VAL A 384 6.51 18.77 -18.38
CA VAL A 384 7.61 18.33 -19.24
C VAL A 384 7.21 18.37 -20.71
N GLY A 385 7.95 19.12 -21.52
CA GLY A 385 7.67 19.24 -22.96
C GLY A 385 8.00 17.98 -23.78
N GLN A 386 9.06 17.24 -23.43
CA GLN A 386 9.45 16.00 -24.09
C GLN A 386 10.04 15.00 -23.09
N LEU A 387 9.52 13.78 -23.10
CA LEU A 387 10.08 12.65 -22.36
C LEU A 387 11.02 11.85 -23.25
N GLN A 388 12.10 11.33 -22.69
CA GLN A 388 12.97 10.41 -23.43
C GLN A 388 12.21 9.11 -23.71
N LEU A 389 12.19 8.69 -24.98
CA LEU A 389 11.72 7.37 -25.37
C LEU A 389 12.72 6.31 -24.87
N CYS A 390 12.30 5.48 -23.93
CA CYS A 390 13.11 4.42 -23.34
C CYS A 390 12.20 3.29 -22.85
N ASP A 391 12.54 2.05 -23.19
CA ASP A 391 11.86 0.87 -22.69
C ASP A 391 12.54 0.43 -21.37
N PRO A 392 11.82 0.38 -20.24
CA PRO A 392 12.39 -0.08 -18.97
C PRO A 392 12.83 -1.55 -19.03
N CYS A 393 13.70 -1.96 -18.11
CA CYS A 393 14.03 -3.38 -17.94
C CYS A 393 13.13 -4.03 -16.86
N PRO A 394 13.05 -5.36 -16.83
CA PRO A 394 12.44 -6.07 -15.71
C PRO A 394 13.07 -5.67 -14.39
N SER A 395 12.23 -5.46 -13.39
CA SER A 395 12.65 -4.99 -12.08
C SER A 395 11.58 -5.30 -11.04
N SER A 396 11.96 -5.27 -9.77
CA SER A 396 11.10 -5.01 -8.62
C SER A 396 11.87 -4.16 -7.63
N TRP A 397 11.18 -3.56 -6.66
CA TRP A 397 11.86 -2.82 -5.59
C TRP A 397 12.28 -3.70 -4.40
N GLY A 398 12.04 -5.02 -4.47
CA GLY A 398 12.36 -5.98 -3.42
C GLY A 398 13.84 -6.32 -3.32
N GLN A 399 14.17 -7.22 -2.38
CA GLN A 399 15.55 -7.67 -2.17
C GLN A 399 16.13 -8.26 -3.48
N GLY A 400 17.31 -7.77 -3.87
CA GLY A 400 17.99 -8.16 -5.11
C GLY A 400 17.47 -7.47 -6.38
N GLY A 401 16.37 -6.72 -6.30
CA GLY A 401 15.83 -5.93 -7.41
C GLY A 401 15.04 -6.72 -8.45
N TYR A 402 14.87 -8.04 -8.28
CA TYR A 402 14.19 -8.88 -9.27
C TYR A 402 13.07 -9.69 -8.62
N HIS A 403 12.88 -10.94 -9.03
CA HIS A 403 11.69 -11.72 -8.66
C HIS A 403 11.93 -12.70 -7.52
N ASP A 404 13.18 -12.87 -7.06
CA ASP A 404 13.60 -13.91 -6.12
C ASP A 404 12.84 -13.88 -4.78
N TYR A 405 12.39 -12.70 -4.33
CA TYR A 405 11.61 -12.62 -3.09
C TYR A 405 10.21 -13.27 -3.23
N TRP A 406 9.61 -13.20 -4.42
CA TRP A 406 8.27 -13.76 -4.73
C TRP A 406 8.33 -15.06 -5.54
N LEU A 407 9.51 -15.47 -5.98
CA LEU A 407 9.76 -16.74 -6.65
C LEU A 407 11.04 -17.37 -6.13
N ASN A 408 10.90 -18.24 -5.12
CA ASN A 408 11.96 -19.04 -4.54
C ASN A 408 11.40 -20.34 -3.95
N ASP A 409 12.25 -21.19 -3.39
CA ASP A 409 11.89 -22.51 -2.87
C ASP A 409 10.72 -22.50 -1.87
N SER A 410 10.49 -21.43 -1.10
CA SER A 410 9.40 -21.38 -0.12
C SER A 410 8.02 -21.14 -0.72
N ASN A 411 7.93 -20.52 -1.90
CA ASN A 411 6.69 -20.06 -2.52
C ASN A 411 6.49 -20.49 -3.99
N ALA A 412 7.50 -21.04 -4.65
CA ALA A 412 7.45 -21.45 -6.06
C ALA A 412 6.34 -22.47 -6.37
N TRP A 413 5.93 -23.27 -5.37
CA TRP A 413 4.82 -24.22 -5.50
C TRP A 413 3.47 -23.57 -5.84
N ILE A 414 3.30 -22.27 -5.58
CA ILE A 414 2.06 -21.54 -5.83
C ILE A 414 1.88 -21.25 -7.33
N ILE A 415 2.97 -21.00 -8.06
CA ILE A 415 2.93 -20.49 -9.43
C ILE A 415 2.18 -21.45 -10.38
N PRO A 416 2.44 -22.78 -10.37
CA PRO A 416 1.67 -23.71 -11.19
C PRO A 416 0.17 -23.73 -10.85
N GLU A 417 -0.20 -23.47 -9.60
CA GLU A 417 -1.60 -23.42 -9.19
C GLU A 417 -2.30 -22.16 -9.72
N TRP A 418 -1.63 -21.01 -9.69
CA TRP A 418 -2.12 -19.78 -10.33
C TRP A 418 -2.25 -19.93 -11.84
N GLU A 419 -1.30 -20.60 -12.50
CA GLU A 419 -1.36 -20.85 -13.94
C GLU A 419 -2.57 -21.72 -14.30
N LYS A 420 -2.76 -22.87 -13.62
CA LYS A 420 -3.93 -23.74 -13.83
C LYS A 420 -5.24 -23.00 -13.64
N ALA A 421 -5.37 -22.25 -12.56
CA ALA A 421 -6.60 -21.52 -12.25
C ALA A 421 -6.85 -20.38 -13.26
N SER A 422 -5.81 -19.66 -13.67
CA SER A 422 -5.90 -18.62 -14.70
C SER A 422 -6.32 -19.20 -16.05
N ALA A 423 -5.72 -20.31 -16.47
CA ALA A 423 -6.11 -21.00 -17.71
C ALA A 423 -7.57 -21.43 -17.70
N ALA A 424 -8.03 -22.01 -16.58
CA ALA A 424 -9.42 -22.42 -16.42
C ALA A 424 -10.39 -21.24 -16.46
N MET A 425 -10.03 -20.12 -15.84
CA MET A 425 -10.84 -18.88 -15.89
C MET A 425 -10.96 -18.35 -17.31
N VAL A 426 -9.86 -18.28 -18.06
CA VAL A 426 -9.86 -17.84 -19.47
C VAL A 426 -10.72 -18.76 -20.33
N GLN A 427 -10.55 -20.08 -20.18
CA GLN A 427 -11.33 -21.06 -20.91
C GLN A 427 -12.83 -20.94 -20.61
N ARG A 428 -13.20 -20.72 -19.34
CA ARG A 428 -14.59 -20.53 -18.94
C ARG A 428 -15.18 -19.25 -19.54
N CYS A 429 -14.47 -18.13 -19.43
CA CYS A 429 -14.90 -16.86 -19.99
C CYS A 429 -15.05 -16.92 -21.52
N SER A 430 -14.24 -17.74 -22.20
CA SER A 430 -14.39 -17.99 -23.63
C SER A 430 -15.62 -18.81 -23.98
N ARG A 431 -16.03 -19.77 -23.15
CA ARG A 431 -17.21 -20.62 -23.37
C ARG A 431 -18.51 -19.93 -22.98
N GLY A 432 -18.43 -18.95 -22.09
CA GLY A 432 -19.59 -18.33 -21.48
C GLY A 432 -20.24 -19.23 -20.42
N VAL A 433 -21.35 -18.75 -19.88
CA VAL A 433 -22.17 -19.45 -18.88
C VAL A 433 -23.63 -19.42 -19.31
N GLY A 434 -24.37 -20.49 -19.00
CA GLY A 434 -25.73 -20.70 -19.51
C GLY A 434 -26.86 -20.07 -18.69
N SER A 435 -26.56 -19.45 -17.54
CA SER A 435 -27.56 -18.87 -16.65
C SER A 435 -27.01 -17.67 -15.86
N GLU A 436 -27.90 -16.83 -15.35
CA GLU A 436 -27.53 -15.73 -14.45
C GLU A 436 -26.88 -16.24 -13.17
N GLN A 437 -27.37 -17.36 -12.63
CA GLN A 437 -26.77 -18.00 -11.45
C GLN A 437 -25.32 -18.42 -11.70
N ALA A 438 -25.04 -19.03 -12.85
CA ALA A 438 -23.68 -19.42 -13.21
C ALA A 438 -22.79 -18.19 -13.48
N MET A 439 -23.37 -17.06 -13.91
CA MET A 439 -22.63 -15.80 -13.99
C MET A 439 -22.25 -15.25 -12.62
N GLN A 440 -23.16 -15.32 -11.63
CA GLN A 440 -22.85 -14.94 -10.24
C GLN A 440 -21.74 -15.81 -9.65
N TRP A 441 -21.78 -17.12 -9.91
CA TRP A 441 -20.71 -18.04 -9.51
C TRP A 441 -19.38 -17.69 -10.18
N LEU A 442 -19.39 -17.35 -11.47
CA LEU A 442 -18.19 -16.95 -12.20
C LEU A 442 -17.61 -15.62 -11.69
N GLN A 443 -18.48 -14.67 -11.30
CA GLN A 443 -18.05 -13.43 -10.65
C GLN A 443 -17.38 -13.71 -9.30
N GLN A 444 -17.93 -14.62 -8.47
CA GLN A 444 -17.27 -15.00 -7.23
C GLN A 444 -15.96 -15.74 -7.51
N ALA A 445 -15.92 -16.66 -8.48
CA ALA A 445 -14.70 -17.35 -8.87
C ALA A 445 -13.61 -16.36 -9.31
N ALA A 446 -13.97 -15.29 -10.02
CA ALA A 446 -13.04 -14.23 -10.38
C ALA A 446 -12.43 -13.53 -9.14
N ARG A 447 -13.23 -13.31 -8.07
CA ARG A 447 -12.73 -12.74 -6.80
C ARG A 447 -11.77 -13.70 -6.11
N GLU A 448 -12.15 -14.97 -6.00
CA GLU A 448 -11.30 -16.01 -5.41
C GLU A 448 -9.96 -16.14 -6.16
N LEU A 449 -9.98 -16.12 -7.49
CA LEU A 449 -8.76 -16.15 -8.29
C LEU A 449 -7.87 -14.94 -8.02
N LEU A 450 -8.43 -13.73 -7.98
CA LEU A 450 -7.66 -12.54 -7.63
C LEU A 450 -7.09 -12.64 -6.22
N LEU A 451 -7.88 -13.04 -5.21
CA LEU A 451 -7.43 -13.18 -3.83
C LEU A 451 -6.30 -14.20 -3.69
N ALA A 452 -6.39 -15.34 -4.38
CA ALA A 452 -5.33 -16.33 -4.42
C ALA A 452 -4.02 -15.78 -5.00
N GLN A 453 -4.11 -14.84 -5.96
CA GLN A 453 -2.98 -14.26 -6.70
C GLN A 453 -2.25 -13.10 -5.99
N SER A 454 -2.65 -12.73 -4.77
CA SER A 454 -1.98 -11.67 -4.02
C SER A 454 -0.49 -11.97 -3.80
N SER A 455 0.38 -10.97 -3.99
CA SER A 455 1.81 -11.09 -3.72
C SER A 455 2.13 -11.22 -2.24
N ASP A 456 1.22 -10.77 -1.36
CA ASP A 456 1.38 -10.79 0.10
C ASP A 456 1.62 -12.22 0.60
N TRP A 457 0.94 -13.21 0.02
CA TRP A 457 1.12 -14.61 0.40
C TRP A 457 2.53 -15.09 0.10
N SER A 458 3.07 -14.74 -1.08
CA SER A 458 4.44 -15.09 -1.46
C SER A 458 5.47 -14.35 -0.60
N PHE A 459 5.19 -13.10 -0.23
CA PHE A 459 6.00 -12.29 0.67
C PHE A 459 6.05 -12.91 2.08
N ILE A 460 4.90 -13.21 2.69
CA ILE A 460 4.80 -13.80 4.04
C ILE A 460 5.51 -15.15 4.11
N LEU A 461 5.36 -16.00 3.08
CA LEU A 461 6.05 -17.29 2.99
C LEU A 461 7.57 -17.15 2.92
N ARG A 462 8.07 -16.08 2.29
CA ARG A 462 9.51 -15.79 2.25
C ARG A 462 10.01 -15.16 3.55
N ALA A 463 9.24 -14.25 4.14
CA ALA A 463 9.58 -13.55 5.38
C ALA A 463 9.58 -14.48 6.60
N GLY A 464 8.80 -15.57 6.59
CA GLY A 464 8.78 -16.57 7.65
C GLY A 464 7.96 -16.20 8.87
N THR A 465 7.06 -15.20 8.77
CA THR A 465 6.28 -14.67 9.91
C THR A 465 5.05 -15.52 10.21
N THR A 466 4.02 -15.46 9.36
CA THR A 466 2.73 -16.16 9.51
C THR A 466 2.50 -17.13 8.34
N THR A 467 3.49 -18.00 8.11
CA THR A 467 3.55 -18.88 6.92
C THR A 467 2.35 -19.81 6.78
N GLU A 468 1.83 -20.36 7.88
CA GLU A 468 0.64 -21.23 7.85
C GLU A 468 -0.63 -20.46 7.43
N LEU A 469 -0.79 -19.21 7.88
CA LEU A 469 -1.88 -18.35 7.44
C LEU A 469 -1.80 -18.10 5.93
N ALA A 470 -0.61 -17.79 5.42
CA ALA A 470 -0.42 -17.58 3.98
C ALA A 470 -0.73 -18.84 3.14
N ARG A 471 -0.31 -20.03 3.61
CA ARG A 471 -0.66 -21.30 2.96
C ARG A 471 -2.17 -21.54 2.97
N GLU A 472 -2.81 -21.35 4.12
CA GLU A 472 -4.26 -21.50 4.28
C GLU A 472 -5.02 -20.57 3.34
N ARG A 473 -4.65 -19.29 3.27
CA ARG A 473 -5.30 -18.30 2.40
C ARG A 473 -5.23 -18.70 0.92
N VAL A 474 -4.04 -19.08 0.43
CA VAL A 474 -3.87 -19.52 -0.97
C VAL A 474 -4.73 -20.77 -1.24
N GLN A 475 -4.69 -21.77 -0.36
CA GLN A 475 -5.44 -23.02 -0.53
C GLN A 475 -6.95 -22.81 -0.44
N ARG A 476 -7.42 -21.96 0.48
CA ARG A 476 -8.83 -21.61 0.64
C ARG A 476 -9.40 -20.96 -0.61
N HIS A 477 -8.75 -19.92 -1.12
CA HIS A 477 -9.25 -19.20 -2.30
C HIS A 477 -9.20 -20.08 -3.55
N LEU A 478 -8.13 -20.88 -3.75
CA LEU A 478 -8.09 -21.85 -4.84
C LEU A 478 -9.16 -22.95 -4.69
N GLY A 479 -9.40 -23.44 -3.48
CA GLY A 479 -10.45 -24.42 -3.19
C GLY A 479 -11.85 -23.87 -3.53
N ARG A 480 -12.16 -22.66 -3.06
CA ARG A 480 -13.40 -21.93 -3.38
C ARG A 480 -13.54 -21.72 -4.89
N PHE A 481 -12.48 -21.28 -5.56
CA PHE A 481 -12.44 -21.14 -7.02
C PHE A 481 -12.82 -22.44 -7.74
N TRP A 482 -12.15 -23.55 -7.42
CA TRP A 482 -12.38 -24.81 -8.12
C TRP A 482 -13.78 -25.39 -7.83
N GLN A 483 -14.29 -25.22 -6.61
CA GLN A 483 -15.65 -25.64 -6.25
C GLN A 483 -16.70 -24.88 -7.07
N LEU A 484 -16.53 -23.56 -7.25
CA LEU A 484 -17.40 -22.76 -8.11
C LEU A 484 -17.30 -23.18 -9.58
N MET A 485 -16.09 -23.49 -10.07
CA MET A 485 -15.89 -23.94 -11.45
C MET A 485 -16.57 -25.28 -11.72
N GLN A 486 -16.49 -26.23 -10.78
CA GLN A 486 -17.18 -27.52 -10.86
C GLN A 486 -18.71 -27.37 -10.82
N ALA A 487 -19.23 -26.44 -10.02
CA ALA A 487 -20.65 -26.12 -9.99
C ALA A 487 -21.14 -25.53 -11.33
N ILE A 488 -20.37 -24.62 -11.92
CA ILE A 488 -20.66 -24.06 -13.26
C ILE A 488 -20.66 -25.15 -14.34
N ASP A 489 -19.80 -26.16 -14.21
CA ASP A 489 -19.75 -27.32 -15.11
C ASP A 489 -20.86 -28.36 -14.86
N GLY A 490 -21.61 -28.24 -13.76
CA GLY A 490 -22.59 -29.24 -13.35
C GLY A 490 -21.96 -30.56 -12.89
N THR A 491 -20.67 -30.56 -12.54
CA THR A 491 -19.96 -31.75 -12.03
C THR A 491 -20.01 -31.88 -10.52
N ALA A 492 -20.43 -30.83 -9.80
CA ALA A 492 -20.63 -30.82 -8.36
C ALA A 492 -21.78 -29.87 -8.00
N GLU A 493 -22.46 -30.13 -6.87
CA GLU A 493 -23.42 -29.20 -6.29
C GLU A 493 -22.75 -28.37 -5.19
N LEU A 494 -23.14 -27.10 -5.06
CA LEU A 494 -22.70 -26.28 -3.93
C LEU A 494 -23.53 -26.63 -2.69
N PRO A 495 -22.91 -26.78 -1.50
CA PRO A 495 -23.65 -26.94 -0.27
C PRO A 495 -24.59 -25.75 -0.04
N GLU A 496 -25.75 -26.01 0.59
CA GLU A 496 -26.71 -24.97 0.96
C GLU A 496 -26.06 -23.91 1.87
N GLY A 497 -26.26 -22.63 1.57
CA GLY A 497 -25.70 -21.51 2.33
C GLY A 497 -24.21 -21.22 2.10
N TRP A 498 -23.48 -22.10 1.41
CA TRP A 498 -22.03 -21.97 1.24
C TRP A 498 -21.65 -20.74 0.41
N LEU A 499 -22.38 -20.45 -0.66
CA LEU A 499 -22.07 -19.30 -1.51
C LEU A 499 -22.29 -18.00 -0.76
N GLU A 500 -23.34 -17.92 0.05
CA GLU A 500 -23.65 -16.76 0.88
C GLU A 500 -22.55 -16.51 1.90
N GLU A 501 -22.04 -17.56 2.56
CA GLU A 501 -20.89 -17.46 3.48
C GLU A 501 -19.63 -16.96 2.77
N VAL A 502 -19.31 -17.53 1.59
CA VAL A 502 -18.18 -17.09 0.76
C VAL A 502 -18.36 -15.63 0.33
N GLN A 503 -19.55 -15.24 -0.11
CA GLN A 503 -19.86 -13.88 -0.53
C GLN A 503 -19.93 -12.89 0.63
N LEU A 504 -20.12 -13.35 1.87
CA LEU A 504 -19.98 -12.50 3.03
C LEU A 504 -18.49 -12.23 3.29
N ASP A 505 -17.66 -13.27 3.36
CA ASP A 505 -16.22 -13.18 3.58
C ASP A 505 -15.50 -12.39 2.48
N ASP A 506 -15.66 -12.80 1.23
CA ASP A 506 -14.88 -12.39 0.07
C ASP A 506 -15.69 -11.47 -0.85
N ARG A 507 -16.19 -10.38 -0.25
CA ARG A 507 -17.15 -9.44 -0.88
C ARG A 507 -16.53 -8.27 -1.63
N LEU A 508 -15.22 -8.29 -1.85
CA LEU A 508 -14.50 -7.28 -2.62
C LEU A 508 -14.94 -7.23 -4.10
N PHE A 509 -14.80 -6.08 -4.75
CA PHE A 509 -15.10 -5.88 -6.18
C PHE A 509 -16.54 -6.27 -6.57
N PRO A 510 -17.56 -5.55 -6.08
CA PRO A 510 -18.96 -5.82 -6.43
C PRO A 510 -19.23 -5.68 -7.94
N MET A 511 -18.43 -4.86 -8.64
CA MET A 511 -18.53 -4.64 -10.09
C MET A 511 -17.56 -5.50 -10.92
N ILE A 512 -17.04 -6.60 -10.39
CA ILE A 512 -16.12 -7.48 -11.14
C ILE A 512 -16.75 -7.98 -12.45
N GLN A 513 -15.97 -8.02 -13.52
CA GLN A 513 -16.44 -8.43 -14.84
C GLN A 513 -15.61 -9.62 -15.34
N PRO A 514 -16.18 -10.84 -15.40
CA PRO A 514 -15.48 -12.00 -15.95
C PRO A 514 -14.94 -11.80 -17.38
N LEU A 515 -15.55 -10.89 -18.16
CA LEU A 515 -15.06 -10.50 -19.48
C LEU A 515 -13.62 -9.96 -19.45
N ASP A 516 -13.13 -9.47 -18.31
CA ASP A 516 -11.74 -9.04 -18.15
C ASP A 516 -10.74 -10.20 -18.36
N TRP A 517 -11.19 -11.47 -18.27
CA TRP A 517 -10.42 -12.68 -18.58
C TRP A 517 -10.73 -13.29 -19.97
N ALA A 518 -11.48 -12.61 -20.83
CA ALA A 518 -11.74 -13.10 -22.19
C ALA A 518 -10.42 -13.30 -22.99
N PRO A 519 -10.27 -14.32 -23.84
CA PRO A 519 -9.03 -14.55 -24.57
C PRO A 519 -8.54 -13.32 -25.33
N VAL A 520 -7.26 -13.00 -25.18
CA VAL A 520 -6.59 -11.97 -25.96
C VAL A 520 -6.19 -12.60 -27.31
N ASN A 521 -6.57 -11.96 -28.42
CA ASN A 521 -6.08 -12.39 -29.73
C ASN A 521 -4.54 -12.25 -29.82
N PRO A 522 -3.80 -13.31 -30.15
CA PRO A 522 -2.34 -13.27 -30.21
C PRO A 522 -1.80 -12.30 -31.27
N SER A 523 -2.56 -11.99 -32.32
CA SER A 523 -2.22 -10.96 -33.33
C SER A 523 -2.19 -9.53 -32.79
N SER A 524 -2.79 -9.28 -31.63
CA SER A 524 -2.69 -8.00 -30.95
C SER A 524 -1.40 -7.86 -30.13
N ALA A 525 -0.68 -8.97 -29.87
CA ALA A 525 0.48 -9.03 -28.98
C ALA A 525 1.83 -8.71 -29.64
N SER A 526 1.85 -8.53 -30.96
CA SER A 526 3.07 -8.28 -31.74
C SER A 526 3.04 -6.95 -32.51
N ALA A 527 2.20 -5.99 -32.11
CA ALA A 527 2.07 -4.68 -32.76
C ALA A 527 2.48 -3.53 -31.84
#